data_AF-A0A132NKV2-F1
#
_entry.id   AF-A0A132NKV2-F1
#
_cell.length_a   1.000
_cell.length_b   1.000
_cell.length_c   1.000
_cell.angle_alpha   90.00
_cell.angle_beta   90.00
_cell.angle_gamma   90.00
#
_symmetry.space_group_name_H-M   'P 1'
#
loop_
_entity.id
_entity.type
_entity.pdbx_description
1 polymer ?
#
loop_
_entity_poly.entity_id
_entity_poly.type
_entity_poly.pdbx_seq_one_letter_code
_entity_poly.pdbx_strand_id
1 'polypeptide(L)'
;MLLPYTMAYNRVAVPEVIQRIGDMLGADDAVGAVWQLARSIGAPASLRAVGLRESAIDEVASTVARTDVVNPRPVTYEGVRELLAAAYAGQPPA
;
A
#
# COMPACT_ATOMS: atom_id res chain seq x y z
N MET A 1 7.20 3.93 -1.30
CA MET A 1 6.88 3.20 -0.05
C MET A 1 5.42 2.79 0.05
N LEU A 2 4.42 3.69 -0.02
CA LEU A 2 3.00 3.32 0.14
C LEU A 2 2.35 2.66 -1.08
N LEU A 3 2.80 3.01 -2.29
CA LEU A 3 2.22 2.54 -3.55
C LEU A 3 1.93 1.02 -3.59
N PRO A 4 2.88 0.10 -3.33
CA PRO A 4 2.59 -1.33 -3.39
C PRO A 4 1.50 -1.76 -2.40
N TYR A 5 1.42 -1.14 -1.23
CA TYR A 5 0.38 -1.45 -0.25
C TYR A 5 -1.00 -0.92 -0.67
N THR A 6 -1.07 0.25 -1.31
CA THR A 6 -2.33 0.75 -1.89
C THR A 6 -2.78 -0.07 -3.11
N MET A 7 -1.83 -0.61 -3.88
CA MET A 7 -2.13 -1.55 -4.97
C MET A 7 -2.71 -2.86 -4.41
N ALA A 8 -2.07 -3.43 -3.38
CA ALA A 8 -2.57 -4.61 -2.67
C ALA A 8 -3.99 -4.40 -2.14
N TYR A 9 -4.24 -3.25 -1.52
CA TYR A 9 -5.57 -2.89 -1.00
C TYR A 9 -6.63 -2.89 -2.11
N ASN A 10 -6.33 -2.29 -3.25
CA ASN A 10 -7.29 -2.13 -4.34
C ASN A 10 -7.38 -3.34 -5.28
N ARG A 11 -6.46 -4.32 -5.20
CA ARG A 11 -6.36 -5.40 -6.20
C ARG A 11 -7.64 -6.19 -6.45
N VAL A 12 -8.46 -6.37 -5.40
CA VAL A 12 -9.73 -7.10 -5.49
C VAL A 12 -10.81 -6.30 -6.22
N ALA A 13 -10.75 -4.96 -6.13
CA ALA A 13 -11.72 -4.09 -6.79
C ALA A 13 -11.34 -3.75 -8.24
N VAL A 14 -10.06 -3.89 -8.61
CA VAL A 14 -9.55 -3.56 -9.96
C VAL A 14 -8.57 -4.62 -10.50
N PRO A 15 -8.97 -5.91 -10.57
CA PRO A 15 -8.07 -6.99 -10.96
C PRO A 15 -7.49 -6.81 -12.37
N GLU A 16 -8.24 -6.31 -13.34
CA GLU A 16 -7.71 -6.12 -14.71
C GLU A 16 -6.65 -5.01 -14.77
N VAL A 17 -6.76 -3.99 -13.91
CA VAL A 17 -5.75 -2.92 -13.82
C VAL A 17 -4.45 -3.46 -13.24
N ILE A 18 -4.54 -4.29 -12.19
CA ILE A 18 -3.35 -4.93 -11.59
C ILE A 18 -2.67 -5.85 -12.60
N GLN A 19 -3.44 -6.64 -13.36
CA GLN A 19 -2.89 -7.51 -14.40
C GLN A 19 -2.12 -6.69 -15.46
N ARG A 20 -2.72 -5.61 -15.99
CA ARG A 20 -2.06 -4.75 -16.99
C ARG A 20 -0.75 -4.15 -16.47
N ILE A 21 -0.70 -3.78 -15.19
CA ILE A 21 0.55 -3.31 -14.56
C ILE A 21 1.57 -4.45 -14.52
N GLY A 22 1.15 -5.67 -14.18
CA GLY A 22 2.01 -6.86 -14.21
C GLY A 22 2.59 -7.12 -15.60
N ASP A 23 1.77 -7.08 -16.64
CA ASP A 23 2.18 -7.27 -18.02
C ASP A 23 3.23 -6.23 -18.46
N MET A 24 3.04 -4.95 -18.08
CA MET A 24 4.00 -3.88 -18.36
C MET A 24 5.32 -4.03 -17.61
N LEU A 25 5.28 -4.60 -16.40
CA LEU A 25 6.46 -4.88 -15.58
C LEU A 25 7.13 -6.20 -15.95
N GLY A 26 6.50 -7.04 -16.78
CA GLY A 26 6.94 -8.40 -17.06
C GLY A 26 6.90 -9.31 -15.82
N ALA A 27 5.90 -9.14 -14.95
CA ALA A 27 5.78 -9.85 -13.68
C ALA A 27 4.35 -10.36 -13.42
N ASP A 28 4.23 -11.62 -13.01
CA ASP A 28 2.94 -12.22 -12.62
C ASP A 28 2.39 -11.60 -11.32
N ASP A 29 3.28 -11.23 -10.40
CA ASP A 29 2.94 -10.47 -9.20
C ASP A 29 3.36 -9.00 -9.34
N ALA A 30 2.45 -8.20 -9.89
CA ALA A 30 2.65 -6.76 -10.07
C ALA A 30 2.91 -6.02 -8.74
N VAL A 31 2.25 -6.43 -7.65
CA VAL A 31 2.36 -5.77 -6.34
C VAL A 31 3.73 -6.04 -5.74
N GLY A 32 4.16 -7.31 -5.73
CA GLY A 32 5.48 -7.70 -5.29
C GLY A 32 6.59 -7.08 -6.13
N ALA A 33 6.42 -7.02 -7.46
CA ALA A 33 7.37 -6.37 -8.36
C ALA A 33 7.56 -4.89 -8.04
N VAL A 34 6.47 -4.13 -7.84
CA VAL A 34 6.55 -2.71 -7.43
C VAL A 34 7.18 -2.56 -6.04
N TRP A 35 6.89 -3.46 -5.10
CA TRP A 35 7.49 -3.44 -3.78
C TRP A 35 9.01 -3.66 -3.83
N GLN A 36 9.48 -4.62 -4.62
CA GLN A 36 10.91 -4.86 -4.83
C GLN A 36 11.59 -3.72 -5.57
N LEU A 37 10.96 -3.20 -6.63
CA LEU A 37 11.49 -2.09 -7.42
C LEU A 37 11.75 -0.88 -6.54
N ALA A 38 10.78 -0.48 -5.70
CA ALA A 38 10.94 0.65 -4.78
C ALA A 38 12.17 0.52 -3.88
N ARG A 39 12.47 -0.70 -3.40
CA ARG A 39 13.65 -0.97 -2.57
C ARG A 39 14.94 -0.94 -3.39
N SER A 40 14.92 -1.47 -4.62
CA SER A 40 16.09 -1.51 -5.49
C SER A 40 16.59 -0.12 -5.91
N ILE A 41 15.69 0.85 -6.05
CA ILE A 41 16.03 2.24 -6.41
C ILE A 41 16.38 3.12 -5.19
N GLY A 42 16.50 2.52 -4.00
CA GLY A 42 16.88 3.23 -2.77
C GLY A 42 15.76 4.07 -2.15
N ALA A 43 14.49 3.86 -2.52
CA ALA A 43 13.39 4.52 -1.82
C ALA A 43 13.28 3.98 -0.38
N PRO A 44 12.78 4.78 0.58
CA PRO A 44 12.56 4.30 1.93
C PRO A 44 11.70 3.04 1.97
N ALA A 45 12.20 2.01 2.63
CA ALA A 45 11.56 0.69 2.67
C ALA A 45 10.36 0.61 3.63
N SER A 46 10.16 1.63 4.48
CA SER A 46 9.06 1.65 5.44
C SER A 46 8.71 3.07 5.90
N LEU A 47 7.51 3.23 6.47
CA LEU A 47 7.12 4.50 7.11
C LEU A 47 7.94 4.78 8.37
N ARG A 48 8.40 3.74 9.08
CA ARG A 48 9.32 3.88 10.21
C ARG A 48 10.64 4.52 9.78
N ALA A 49 11.16 4.17 8.61
CA ALA A 49 12.42 4.70 8.08
C ALA A 49 12.35 6.21 7.76
N VAL A 50 11.15 6.76 7.57
CA VAL A 50 10.94 8.20 7.37
C VAL A 50 10.44 8.93 8.62
N GLY A 51 10.49 8.26 9.78
CA GLY A 51 10.20 8.88 11.08
C GLY A 51 8.73 8.87 11.51
N LEU A 52 7.86 8.09 10.85
CA LEU A 52 6.50 7.90 11.35
C LEU A 52 6.57 7.23 12.73
N ARG A 53 5.76 7.70 13.68
CA ARG A 53 5.57 7.03 14.97
C ARG A 53 4.53 5.93 14.83
N GLU A 54 4.77 4.77 15.43
CA GLU A 54 3.79 3.68 15.46
C GLU A 54 2.44 4.13 16.03
N SER A 55 2.47 4.97 17.07
CA SER A 55 1.27 5.54 17.68
C SER A 55 0.47 6.45 16.75
N ALA A 56 1.04 6.92 15.63
CA ALA A 56 0.32 7.71 14.63
C ALA A 56 -0.48 6.85 13.65
N ILE A 57 -0.28 5.53 13.59
CA ILE A 57 -0.98 4.65 12.64
C ILE A 57 -2.50 4.74 12.83
N ASP A 58 -2.96 4.64 14.07
CA ASP A 58 -4.39 4.68 14.39
C ASP A 58 -5.01 6.05 14.09
N GLU A 59 -4.29 7.13 14.40
CA GLU A 59 -4.72 8.51 14.10
C GLU A 59 -4.88 8.74 12.59
N VAL A 60 -3.89 8.31 11.80
CA VAL A 60 -3.90 8.44 10.34
C VAL A 60 -5.00 7.58 9.73
N ALA A 61 -5.14 6.31 10.14
CA ALA A 61 -6.17 5.42 9.65
C ALA A 61 -7.58 5.97 9.92
N SER A 62 -7.79 6.49 11.14
CA SER A 62 -9.06 7.10 11.54
C SER A 62 -9.39 8.35 10.72
N THR A 63 -8.38 9.17 10.42
CA THR A 63 -8.56 10.39 9.60
C THR A 63 -8.88 10.07 8.15
N VAL A 64 -8.15 9.12 7.55
CA VAL A 64 -8.37 8.70 6.16
C VAL A 64 -9.74 8.06 5.99
N ALA A 65 -10.17 7.19 6.92
CA ALA A 65 -11.48 6.54 6.86
C ALA A 65 -12.67 7.48 7.03
N ARG A 66 -12.47 8.67 7.61
CA ARG A 66 -13.49 9.73 7.69
C ARG A 66 -13.48 10.68 6.50
N THR A 67 -12.47 10.59 5.64
CA THR A 67 -12.38 11.43 4.46
C THR A 67 -13.28 10.86 3.39
N ASP A 68 -14.08 11.70 2.75
CA ASP A 68 -14.83 11.30 1.57
C ASP A 68 -13.89 11.25 0.37
N VAL A 69 -13.40 10.04 0.06
CA VAL A 69 -12.48 9.78 -1.04
C VAL A 69 -13.12 8.82 -2.02
N VAL A 70 -13.11 9.20 -3.30
CA VAL A 70 -13.48 8.30 -4.40
C VAL A 70 -12.37 7.28 -4.58
N ASN A 71 -12.60 6.05 -4.12
CA ASN A 71 -11.68 4.93 -4.26
C ASN A 71 -12.46 3.67 -4.75
N PRO A 72 -11.90 2.86 -5.67
CA PRO A 72 -12.60 1.69 -6.22
C PRO A 72 -12.97 0.65 -5.17
N ARG A 73 -12.24 0.61 -4.05
CA ARG A 73 -12.59 -0.17 -2.86
C ARG A 73 -13.03 0.78 -1.73
N PRO A 74 -14.11 0.50 -0.99
CA PRO A 74 -14.47 1.31 0.19
C PRO A 74 -13.29 1.46 1.15
N VAL A 75 -12.98 2.69 1.52
CA VAL A 75 -11.86 3.01 2.43
C VAL A 75 -12.35 2.86 3.88
N THR A 76 -11.97 1.77 4.52
CA THR A 76 -12.35 1.48 5.92
C THR A 76 -11.19 1.74 6.88
N TYR A 77 -11.50 2.03 8.15
CA TYR A 77 -10.49 2.22 9.19
C TYR A 77 -9.60 0.97 9.32
N GLU A 78 -10.19 -0.21 9.40
CA GLU A 78 -9.48 -1.49 9.54
C GLU A 78 -8.55 -1.72 8.36
N GLY A 79 -9.05 -1.49 7.14
CA GLY A 79 -8.31 -1.68 5.91
C GLY A 79 -7.12 -0.73 5.78
N VAL A 80 -7.30 0.55 6.13
CA VAL A 80 -6.21 1.53 6.13
C VAL A 80 -5.22 1.24 7.26
N ARG A 81 -5.68 0.84 8.45
CA ARG A 81 -4.82 0.49 9.57
C ARG A 81 -3.89 -0.68 9.23
N GLU A 82 -4.43 -1.75 8.66
CA GLU A 82 -3.65 -2.92 8.23
C GLU A 82 -2.60 -2.54 7.17
N LEU A 83 -3.01 -1.77 6.16
CA LEU A 83 -2.12 -1.23 5.13
C LEU A 83 -0.97 -0.43 5.76
N LEU A 84 -1.29 0.50 6.66
CA LEU A 84 -0.30 1.37 7.31
C LEU A 84 0.61 0.58 8.24
N ALA A 85 0.11 -0.44 8.94
CA ALA A 85 0.93 -1.30 9.79
C ALA A 85 1.97 -2.09 8.98
N ALA A 86 1.55 -2.69 7.85
CA ALA A 86 2.47 -3.39 6.95
C ALA A 86 3.51 -2.43 6.35
N ALA A 87 3.09 -1.24 5.92
CA ALA A 87 3.97 -0.20 5.40
C ALA A 87 4.92 0.38 6.47
N TYR A 88 4.48 0.46 7.72
CA TYR A 88 5.31 0.89 8.86
C TYR A 88 6.41 -0.12 9.17
N ALA A 89 6.08 -1.41 9.16
CA ALA A 89 7.04 -2.49 9.34
C ALA A 89 7.94 -2.72 8.10
N GLY A 90 7.54 -2.23 6.93
CA GLY A 90 8.21 -2.53 5.66
C GLY A 90 8.10 -4.00 5.27
N GLN A 91 7.03 -4.67 5.71
CA GLN A 91 6.69 -6.05 5.35
C GLN A 91 6.17 -6.10 3.91
N PRO A 92 6.27 -7.23 3.20
CA PRO A 92 5.62 -7.39 1.90
C PRO A 92 4.10 -7.17 2.05
N PRO A 93 3.44 -6.49 1.09
CA PRO A 93 1.98 -6.38 1.08
C PRO A 93 1.31 -7.76 0.94
N ALA A 94 0.14 -7.93 1.56
CA ALA A 94 -0.68 -9.13 1.47
C ALA A 94 -1.41 -9.27 0.12
#